data_AF-A0A3B4GH56-F1
#
_entry.id   AF-A0A3B4GH56-F1
#
_cell.length_a   1.000
_cell.length_b   1.000
_cell.length_c   1.000
_cell.angle_alpha   90.00
_cell.angle_beta   90.00
_cell.angle_gamma   90.00
#
_symmetry.space_group_name_H-M   'P 1'
#
loop_
_entity.id
_entity.type
_entity.pdbx_description
1 polymer ?
#
loop_
_entity_poly.entity_id
_entity_poly.type
_entity_poly.pdbx_seq_one_letter_code
_entity_poly.pdbx_strand_id
1 'polypeptide(L)'
;MARKIKCEFNTPGTVVVTKQSVDPTFQPRFEQVILGKTVVRNTDLDQSLAEDLLQCSKELNQFKTVVGNTMCTLDFYEGQARLDGAFCSYTEEDKQDYLNKAQEAGVCNIEMESSVFAAMCKLSGLRAAVVCVTLLDRLKGDQLRSSHEVLHSYQQRPQILVGYYIKKQLNAKAKDS
;
A
#
# COMPACT_ATOMS: atom_id res chain seq x y z
N MET A 1 6.35 20.49 19.46
CA MET A 1 6.59 19.06 19.17
C MET A 1 5.41 18.55 18.35
N ALA A 2 5.54 18.43 17.03
CA ALA A 2 4.49 17.81 16.21
C ALA A 2 4.40 16.34 16.62
N ARG A 3 3.25 15.89 17.13
CA ARG A 3 2.98 14.47 17.35
C ARG A 3 3.14 13.79 15.98
N LYS A 4 4.21 13.02 15.78
CA LYS A 4 4.26 12.04 14.68
C LYS A 4 3.02 11.16 14.87
N ILE A 5 2.04 11.31 14.00
CA ILE A 5 0.92 10.37 13.93
C ILE A 5 1.57 9.04 13.54
N LYS A 6 1.83 8.18 14.53
CA LYS A 6 2.28 6.81 14.25
C LYS A 6 1.18 6.19 13.38
N CYS A 7 1.53 5.71 12.19
CA CYS A 7 0.60 4.88 11.44
C CYS A 7 0.50 3.57 12.22
N GLU A 8 -0.51 3.44 13.08
CA GLU A 8 -0.80 2.15 13.73
C GLU A 8 -0.99 1.10 12.64
N PHE A 9 -0.25 0.00 12.70
CA PHE A 9 -0.44 -1.11 11.76
C PHE A 9 -1.91 -1.48 11.79
N ASN A 10 -2.52 -1.41 10.62
CA ASN A 10 -3.95 -1.30 10.56
C ASN A 10 -4.62 -2.63 10.89
N THR A 11 -5.78 -2.56 11.54
CA THR A 11 -6.61 -3.75 11.73
C THR A 11 -6.96 -4.37 10.38
N PRO A 12 -7.01 -5.72 10.26
CA PRO A 12 -7.37 -6.39 9.03
C PRO A 12 -8.64 -5.82 8.40
N GLY A 13 -8.63 -5.67 7.08
CA GLY A 13 -9.66 -5.05 6.28
C GLY A 13 -9.51 -3.54 6.09
N THR A 14 -8.54 -2.88 6.74
CA THR A 14 -8.30 -1.45 6.49
C THR A 14 -7.79 -1.23 5.08
N VAL A 15 -8.33 -0.23 4.39
CA VAL A 15 -7.86 0.18 3.06
C VAL A 15 -6.72 1.20 3.21
N VAL A 16 -5.64 1.00 2.47
CA VAL A 16 -4.51 1.92 2.39
C VAL A 16 -4.50 2.53 0.99
N VAL A 17 -4.63 3.85 0.93
CA VAL A 17 -4.33 4.63 -0.26
C VAL A 17 -2.86 5.03 -0.19
N THR A 18 -2.06 4.53 -1.12
CA THR A 18 -0.61 4.70 -1.08
C THR A 18 -0.23 6.16 -1.34
N LYS A 19 0.44 6.78 -0.37
CA LYS A 19 1.07 8.09 -0.51
C LYS A 19 2.31 8.01 -1.40
N GLN A 20 3.16 7.04 -1.11
CA GLN A 20 4.44 6.79 -1.77
C GLN A 20 4.71 5.29 -1.70
N SER A 21 5.12 4.68 -2.82
CA SER A 21 5.68 3.33 -2.79
C SER A 21 7.16 3.41 -2.38
N VAL A 22 7.61 2.55 -1.48
CA VAL A 22 8.99 2.50 -1.01
C VAL A 22 9.58 1.10 -1.19
N ASP A 23 10.89 1.03 -1.34
CA ASP A 23 11.62 -0.24 -1.41
C ASP A 23 11.77 -0.89 -0.02
N PRO A 24 12.35 -2.11 0.08
CA PRO A 24 12.62 -2.77 1.36
C PRO A 24 13.62 -2.02 2.29
N THR A 25 14.23 -0.93 1.83
CA THR A 25 15.05 -0.03 2.64
C THR A 25 14.32 1.27 3.00
N PHE A 26 13.00 1.29 2.75
CA PHE A 26 12.07 2.39 3.00
C PHE A 26 12.35 3.66 2.18
N GLN A 27 13.06 3.52 1.05
CA GLN A 27 13.36 4.62 0.14
C GLN A 27 12.36 4.69 -1.02
N PRO A 28 11.93 5.88 -1.46
CA PRO A 28 10.96 6.06 -2.54
C PRO A 28 11.60 5.86 -3.92
N ARG A 29 12.07 4.65 -4.20
CA ARG A 29 12.81 4.32 -5.42
C ARG A 29 12.43 2.97 -5.99
N PHE A 30 12.46 2.89 -7.31
CA PHE A 30 12.35 1.66 -8.09
C PHE A 30 13.65 1.44 -8.84
N GLU A 31 14.31 0.31 -8.57
CA GLU A 31 15.56 -0.07 -9.20
C GLU A 31 15.31 -1.08 -10.32
N GLN A 32 15.90 -0.87 -11.49
CA GLN A 32 15.81 -1.77 -12.63
C GLN A 32 17.17 -1.87 -13.33
N VAL A 33 17.52 -3.06 -13.81
CA VAL A 33 18.68 -3.27 -14.68
C VAL A 33 18.28 -3.05 -16.15
N ILE A 34 18.97 -2.13 -16.84
CA ILE A 34 18.78 -1.82 -18.26
C ILE A 34 20.13 -1.97 -18.96
N LEU A 35 20.22 -2.93 -19.88
CA LEU A 35 21.48 -3.26 -20.60
C LEU A 35 22.67 -3.47 -19.64
N GLY A 36 22.43 -4.18 -18.53
CA GLY A 36 23.45 -4.46 -17.51
C GLY A 36 23.79 -3.30 -16.58
N LYS A 37 23.10 -2.16 -16.67
CA LYS A 37 23.30 -1.00 -15.80
C LYS A 37 22.11 -0.81 -14.87
N THR A 38 22.40 -0.56 -13.59
CA THR A 38 21.38 -0.18 -12.61
C THR A 38 20.83 1.21 -12.92
N VAL A 39 19.53 1.33 -13.05
CA VAL A 39 18.78 2.56 -13.26
C VAL A 39 17.76 2.71 -12.14
N VAL A 40 17.73 3.87 -11.51
CA VAL A 40 16.83 4.18 -10.39
C VAL A 40 15.81 5.21 -10.83
N ARG A 41 14.54 5.00 -10.47
CA ARG A 41 13.42 5.91 -10.75
C ARG A 41 12.67 6.23 -9.46
N ASN A 42 12.08 7.42 -9.39
CA ASN A 42 11.17 7.76 -8.29
C ASN A 42 9.85 6.99 -8.42
N THR A 43 9.15 6.88 -7.29
CA THR A 43 7.90 6.13 -7.15
C THR A 43 6.75 7.06 -6.73
N ASP A 44 6.77 8.29 -7.24
CA ASP A 44 5.79 9.31 -6.88
C ASP A 44 4.40 8.96 -7.42
N LEU A 45 3.40 9.05 -6.56
CA LEU A 45 1.98 8.95 -6.92
C LEU A 45 1.31 10.33 -6.81
N ASP A 46 0.16 10.49 -7.47
CA ASP A 46 -0.57 11.75 -7.51
C ASP A 46 -1.25 12.01 -6.14
N GLN A 47 -0.77 13.05 -5.44
CA GLN A 47 -1.24 13.35 -4.08
C GLN A 47 -2.69 13.85 -4.07
N SER A 48 -3.09 14.63 -5.06
CA SER A 48 -4.48 15.12 -5.16
C SER A 48 -5.45 13.97 -5.44
N LEU A 49 -5.05 12.99 -6.26
CA LEU A 49 -5.84 11.78 -6.47
C LEU A 49 -5.98 10.95 -5.18
N ALA A 50 -4.91 10.84 -4.39
CA ALA A 50 -4.97 10.17 -3.09
C ALA A 50 -5.92 10.90 -2.11
N GLU A 51 -5.91 12.23 -2.08
CA GLU A 51 -6.83 13.05 -1.30
C GLU A 51 -8.29 12.88 -1.74
N ASP A 52 -8.56 12.89 -3.05
CA ASP A 52 -9.88 12.64 -3.61
C ASP A 52 -10.43 11.26 -3.21
N LEU A 53 -9.58 10.22 -3.27
CA LEU A 53 -9.93 8.86 -2.86
C LEU A 53 -10.20 8.80 -1.35
N LEU A 54 -9.37 9.44 -0.54
CA LEU A 54 -9.61 9.51 0.91
C LEU A 54 -10.93 10.21 1.21
N GLN A 55 -11.26 11.29 0.49
CA GLN A 55 -12.53 12.00 0.63
C GLN A 55 -13.73 11.14 0.21
N CYS A 56 -13.61 10.40 -0.91
CA CYS A 56 -14.62 9.41 -1.32
C CYS A 56 -14.85 8.34 -0.25
N SER A 57 -13.78 7.88 0.41
CA SER A 57 -13.91 6.91 1.50
C SER A 57 -14.63 7.49 2.72
N LYS A 58 -14.41 8.77 3.06
CA LYS A 58 -15.12 9.44 4.16
C LYS A 58 -16.61 9.59 3.84
N GLU A 59 -16.95 9.87 2.60
CA GLU A 59 -18.35 9.95 2.13
C GLU A 59 -19.05 8.59 2.16
N LEU A 60 -18.35 7.52 1.76
CA LEU A 60 -18.86 6.15 1.86
C LEU A 60 -19.08 5.73 3.32
N ASN A 61 -18.12 6.03 4.21
CA ASN A 61 -18.13 5.69 5.63
C ASN A 61 -18.42 4.20 5.95
N GLN A 62 -17.93 3.28 5.10
CA GLN A 62 -18.17 1.83 5.24
C GLN A 62 -17.01 1.06 5.87
N PHE A 63 -15.79 1.56 5.73
CA PHE A 63 -14.58 0.91 6.22
C PHE A 63 -13.49 1.95 6.51
N LYS A 64 -12.56 1.60 7.41
CA LYS A 64 -11.40 2.42 7.71
C LYS A 64 -10.53 2.52 6.46
N THR A 65 -10.15 3.75 6.13
CA THR A 65 -9.18 4.06 5.07
C THR A 65 -8.14 5.01 5.60
N VAL A 66 -6.87 4.75 5.28
CA VAL A 66 -5.75 5.61 5.65
C VAL A 66 -4.90 5.94 4.44
N VAL A 67 -4.13 7.01 4.54
CA VAL A 67 -3.08 7.36 3.57
C VAL A 67 -1.73 7.09 4.22
N GLY A 68 -0.85 6.36 3.53
CA GLY A 68 0.44 5.96 4.09
C GLY A 68 1.39 5.40 3.05
N ASN A 69 2.64 5.14 3.44
CA ASN A 69 3.60 4.52 2.51
C ASN A 69 3.30 3.04 2.35
N THR A 70 3.61 2.51 1.18
CA THR A 70 3.48 1.07 0.86
C THR A 70 4.85 0.53 0.55
N MET A 71 5.29 -0.50 1.27
CA MET A 71 6.54 -1.19 0.96
C MET A 71 6.31 -2.23 -0.14
N CYS A 72 7.03 -2.09 -1.24
CA CYS A 72 6.98 -3.00 -2.38
C CYS A 72 8.17 -3.97 -2.32
N THR A 73 7.88 -5.26 -2.37
CA THR A 73 8.87 -6.34 -2.20
C THR A 73 8.92 -7.23 -3.45
N LEU A 74 10.04 -7.93 -3.67
CA LEU A 74 10.20 -8.86 -4.81
C LEU A 74 9.87 -10.31 -4.46
N ASP A 75 9.80 -10.63 -3.17
CA ASP A 75 9.49 -11.95 -2.65
C ASP A 75 8.45 -11.83 -1.53
N PHE A 76 7.50 -12.77 -1.51
CA PHE A 76 6.40 -12.77 -0.54
C PHE A 76 6.85 -13.24 0.85
N TYR A 77 7.85 -14.12 0.95
CA TYR A 77 8.28 -14.72 2.21
C TYR A 77 9.43 -13.95 2.86
N GLU A 78 10.68 -14.26 2.52
CA GLU A 78 11.87 -13.60 3.04
C GLU A 78 11.86 -12.10 2.72
N GLY A 79 11.40 -11.71 1.53
CA GLY A 79 11.25 -10.31 1.14
C GLY A 79 10.28 -9.50 2.01
N GLN A 80 9.30 -10.16 2.65
CA GLN A 80 8.37 -9.52 3.58
C GLN A 80 8.63 -9.92 5.04
N ALA A 81 9.80 -10.48 5.36
CA ALA A 81 10.16 -10.94 6.71
C ALA A 81 9.14 -11.93 7.32
N ARG A 82 8.61 -12.87 6.54
CA ARG A 82 7.71 -13.92 7.05
C ARG A 82 8.50 -15.08 7.64
N LEU A 83 7.99 -15.75 8.66
CA LEU A 83 8.64 -16.94 9.25
C LEU A 83 8.07 -18.27 8.76
N ASP A 84 7.11 -18.24 7.85
CA ASP A 84 6.33 -19.40 7.41
C ASP A 84 6.60 -19.78 5.95
N GLY A 85 7.76 -19.37 5.43
CA GLY A 85 8.29 -19.82 4.14
C GLY A 85 9.06 -21.13 4.25
N ALA A 86 9.42 -21.71 3.10
CA ALA A 86 10.29 -22.89 3.05
C ALA A 86 11.72 -22.59 3.53
N PHE A 87 12.18 -21.36 3.34
CA PHE A 87 13.46 -20.83 3.80
C PHE A 87 13.20 -19.66 4.74
N CYS A 88 13.99 -19.58 5.82
CA CYS A 88 13.93 -18.49 6.78
C CYS A 88 15.29 -18.37 7.47
N SER A 89 16.00 -17.28 7.19
CA SER A 89 17.37 -17.05 7.68
C SER A 89 17.44 -16.06 8.85
N TYR A 90 16.32 -15.78 9.51
CA TYR A 90 16.18 -14.78 10.57
C TYR A 90 15.14 -15.21 11.63
N THR A 91 15.12 -14.52 12.75
CA THR A 91 14.25 -14.83 13.91
C THR A 91 12.97 -13.97 13.94
N GLU A 92 12.04 -14.29 14.84
CA GLU A 92 10.87 -13.42 15.11
C GLU A 92 11.30 -12.04 15.65
N GLU A 93 12.40 -11.97 16.43
CA GLU A 93 12.93 -10.69 16.92
C GLU A 93 13.40 -9.81 15.75
N ASP A 94 14.18 -10.37 14.82
CA ASP A 94 14.64 -9.66 13.62
C ASP A 94 13.48 -9.14 12.77
N LYS A 95 12.45 -9.97 12.59
CA LYS A 95 11.20 -9.60 11.90
C LYS A 95 10.51 -8.44 12.60
N GLN A 96 10.29 -8.53 13.90
CA GLN A 96 9.59 -7.48 14.67
C GLN A 96 10.36 -6.17 14.60
N ASP A 97 11.69 -6.20 14.75
CA ASP A 97 12.54 -5.04 14.61
C ASP A 97 12.45 -4.39 13.22
N TYR A 98 12.48 -5.21 12.16
CA TYR A 98 12.35 -4.73 10.79
C TYR A 98 10.98 -4.10 10.50
N LEU A 99 9.88 -4.76 10.91
CA LEU A 99 8.53 -4.26 10.72
C LEU A 99 8.25 -2.99 11.54
N ASN A 100 8.81 -2.88 12.75
CA ASN A 100 8.74 -1.66 13.56
C ASN A 100 9.49 -0.50 12.88
N LYS A 101 10.69 -0.74 12.32
CA LYS A 101 11.41 0.27 11.52
C LYS A 101 10.61 0.71 10.29
N ALA A 102 9.93 -0.23 9.62
CA ALA A 102 9.04 0.10 8.50
C ALA A 102 7.90 1.02 8.96
N GLN A 103 7.27 0.72 10.10
CA GLN A 103 6.22 1.55 10.69
C GLN A 103 6.71 2.96 11.03
N GLU A 104 7.91 3.07 11.60
CA GLU A 104 8.56 4.34 11.94
C GLU A 104 8.88 5.18 10.69
N ALA A 105 9.15 4.51 9.56
CA ALA A 105 9.30 5.11 8.23
C ALA A 105 7.95 5.44 7.55
N GLY A 106 6.83 5.21 8.23
CA GLY A 106 5.48 5.54 7.75
C GLY A 106 4.87 4.51 6.80
N VAL A 107 5.43 3.30 6.74
CA VAL A 107 4.85 2.17 5.99
C VAL A 107 3.60 1.69 6.72
N CYS A 108 2.48 1.56 6.00
CA CYS A 108 1.20 1.13 6.55
C CYS A 108 0.70 -0.20 5.94
N ASN A 109 1.31 -0.67 4.84
CA ASN A 109 1.08 -1.98 4.23
C ASN A 109 2.30 -2.43 3.40
N ILE A 110 2.28 -3.71 3.00
CA ILE A 110 3.32 -4.38 2.22
C ILE A 110 2.66 -5.13 1.06
N GLU A 111 3.19 -4.99 -0.16
CA GLU A 111 2.75 -5.69 -1.37
C GLU A 111 3.93 -5.82 -2.37
N MET A 112 3.66 -6.03 -3.67
CA MET A 112 4.69 -6.47 -4.62
C MET A 112 4.68 -5.75 -5.98
N GLU A 113 3.79 -4.78 -6.21
CA GLU A 113 3.60 -4.20 -7.54
C GLU A 113 3.68 -2.66 -7.56
N SER A 114 3.51 -1.99 -6.42
CA SER A 114 3.32 -0.54 -6.38
C SER A 114 4.53 0.27 -6.87
N SER A 115 5.75 -0.24 -6.71
CA SER A 115 6.97 0.50 -7.06
C SER A 115 7.12 0.69 -8.57
N VAL A 116 7.03 -0.40 -9.34
CA VAL A 116 7.08 -0.36 -10.80
C VAL A 116 5.87 0.36 -11.37
N PHE A 117 4.68 0.14 -10.80
CA PHE A 117 3.46 0.82 -11.22
C PHE A 117 3.60 2.35 -11.12
N ALA A 118 4.03 2.85 -9.95
CA ALA A 118 4.22 4.28 -9.72
C ALA A 118 5.28 4.86 -10.66
N ALA A 119 6.44 4.19 -10.78
CA ALA A 119 7.54 4.65 -11.63
C ALA A 119 7.13 4.73 -13.12
N MET A 120 6.42 3.72 -13.64
CA MET A 120 5.99 3.70 -15.04
C MET A 120 4.90 4.71 -15.34
N CYS A 121 3.90 4.86 -14.46
CA CYS A 121 2.87 5.89 -14.61
C CYS A 121 3.47 7.29 -14.61
N LYS A 122 4.40 7.57 -13.67
CA LYS A 122 5.08 8.86 -13.59
C LYS A 122 5.86 9.18 -14.86
N LEU A 123 6.64 8.22 -15.37
CA LEU A 123 7.37 8.38 -16.63
C LEU A 123 6.46 8.63 -17.83
N SER A 124 5.24 8.09 -17.80
CA SER A 124 4.27 8.22 -18.88
C SER A 124 3.41 9.49 -18.78
N GLY A 125 3.63 10.33 -17.76
CA GLY A 125 2.80 11.51 -17.49
C GLY A 125 1.37 11.20 -17.04
N LEU A 126 1.13 9.98 -16.53
CA LEU A 126 -0.18 9.55 -16.05
C LEU A 126 -0.34 9.82 -14.55
N ARG A 127 -1.48 10.39 -14.17
CA ARG A 127 -1.90 10.44 -12.76
C ARG A 127 -2.27 9.02 -12.31
N ALA A 128 -1.70 8.58 -11.20
CA ALA A 128 -1.88 7.22 -10.70
C ALA A 128 -2.02 7.21 -9.17
N ALA A 129 -2.76 6.22 -8.68
CA ALA A 129 -2.93 5.91 -7.27
C ALA A 129 -2.96 4.40 -7.07
N VAL A 130 -2.53 3.95 -5.90
CA VAL A 130 -2.60 2.56 -5.46
C VAL A 130 -3.53 2.47 -4.26
N VAL A 131 -4.47 1.54 -4.30
CA VAL A 131 -5.49 1.33 -3.27
C VAL A 131 -5.52 -0.15 -2.92
N CYS A 132 -4.98 -0.49 -1.75
CA CYS A 132 -4.90 -1.87 -1.28
C CYS A 132 -5.74 -2.07 -0.03
N VAL A 133 -6.19 -3.30 0.20
CA VAL A 133 -6.75 -3.70 1.50
C VAL A 133 -5.73 -4.53 2.27
N THR A 134 -5.61 -4.31 3.57
CA THR A 134 -4.78 -5.12 4.46
C THR A 134 -5.53 -6.40 4.83
N LEU A 135 -4.94 -7.58 4.61
CA LEU A 135 -5.59 -8.85 4.92
C LEU A 135 -5.25 -9.39 6.32
N LEU A 136 -4.14 -8.93 6.89
CA LEU A 136 -3.69 -9.24 8.24
C LEU A 136 -2.81 -8.13 8.80
N ASP A 137 -2.58 -8.19 10.11
CA ASP A 137 -1.61 -7.37 10.83
C ASP A 137 -0.31 -8.16 11.00
N ARG A 138 0.75 -7.76 10.29
CA ARG A 138 2.05 -8.48 10.25
C ARG A 138 2.81 -8.43 11.57
N LEU A 139 2.53 -7.45 12.44
CA LEU A 139 3.09 -7.44 13.79
C LEU A 139 2.47 -8.53 14.68
N LYS A 140 1.31 -9.09 14.30
CA LYS A 140 0.60 -10.13 15.06
C LYS A 140 0.77 -11.54 14.49
N GLY A 141 1.37 -11.68 13.31
CA GLY A 141 1.61 -12.97 12.68
C GLY A 141 1.65 -12.91 11.16
N ASP A 142 1.94 -14.07 10.56
CA ASP A 142 2.11 -14.18 9.10
C ASP A 142 0.89 -14.84 8.43
N GLN A 143 0.19 -15.75 9.08
CA GLN A 143 -0.92 -16.50 8.49
C GLN A 143 -2.26 -15.76 8.55
N LEU A 144 -3.06 -15.90 7.48
CA LEU A 144 -4.45 -15.43 7.46
C LEU A 144 -5.32 -16.32 8.35
N ARG A 145 -5.95 -15.73 9.37
CA ARG A 145 -6.82 -16.45 10.32
C ARG A 145 -8.32 -16.15 10.14
N SER A 146 -8.66 -15.15 9.36
CA SER A 146 -10.05 -14.76 9.09
C SER A 146 -10.76 -15.79 8.21
N SER A 147 -12.09 -15.92 8.36
CA SER A 147 -12.90 -16.81 7.53
C SER A 147 -12.91 -16.36 6.06
N HIS A 148 -13.25 -17.27 5.15
CA HIS A 148 -13.37 -16.99 3.73
C HIS A 148 -14.34 -15.83 3.44
N GLU A 149 -15.51 -15.82 4.09
CA GLU A 149 -16.51 -14.75 3.94
C GLU A 149 -15.96 -13.37 4.36
N VAL A 150 -15.20 -13.32 5.47
CA VAL A 150 -14.59 -12.08 5.95
C VAL A 150 -13.51 -11.60 4.97
N LEU A 151 -12.63 -12.49 4.50
CA LEU A 151 -11.60 -12.15 3.51
C LEU A 151 -12.21 -11.68 2.19
N HIS A 152 -13.27 -12.34 1.72
CA HIS A 152 -14.02 -11.91 0.55
C HIS A 152 -14.57 -10.49 0.76
N SER A 153 -15.15 -10.19 1.93
CA SER A 153 -15.63 -8.84 2.23
C SER A 153 -14.51 -7.78 2.22
N TYR A 154 -13.28 -8.15 2.62
CA TYR A 154 -12.13 -7.25 2.59
C TYR A 154 -11.70 -6.94 1.14
N GLN A 155 -11.62 -7.97 0.30
CA GLN A 155 -11.21 -7.86 -1.10
C GLN A 155 -12.11 -6.95 -1.94
N GLN A 156 -13.39 -6.78 -1.54
CA GLN A 156 -14.33 -5.89 -2.21
C GLN A 156 -14.08 -4.40 -1.88
N ARG A 157 -13.44 -4.08 -0.74
CA ARG A 157 -13.32 -2.69 -0.25
C ARG A 157 -12.58 -1.75 -1.22
N PRO A 158 -11.42 -2.12 -1.81
CA PRO A 158 -10.77 -1.28 -2.81
C PRO A 158 -11.66 -1.05 -4.05
N GLN A 159 -12.38 -2.08 -4.50
CA GLN A 159 -13.28 -2.01 -5.66
C GLN A 159 -14.45 -1.06 -5.39
N ILE A 160 -15.05 -1.14 -4.20
CA ILE A 160 -16.12 -0.24 -3.76
C ILE A 160 -15.62 1.21 -3.75
N LEU A 161 -14.44 1.46 -3.16
CA LEU A 161 -13.88 2.80 -3.08
C LEU A 161 -13.59 3.39 -4.48
N VAL A 162 -12.88 2.65 -5.32
CA VAL A 162 -12.52 3.09 -6.67
C VAL A 162 -13.76 3.24 -7.56
N GLY A 163 -14.72 2.31 -7.47
CA GLY A 163 -15.99 2.40 -8.18
C GLY A 163 -16.81 3.63 -7.81
N TYR A 164 -16.83 3.99 -6.51
CA TYR A 164 -17.47 5.21 -6.05
C TYR A 164 -16.78 6.48 -6.60
N TYR A 165 -15.44 6.53 -6.55
CA TYR A 165 -14.66 7.63 -7.12
C TYR A 165 -14.97 7.80 -8.62
N ILE A 166 -14.94 6.71 -9.40
CA ILE A 166 -15.25 6.75 -10.83
C ILE A 166 -16.66 7.30 -11.08
N LYS A 167 -17.66 6.79 -10.36
CA LYS A 167 -19.06 7.26 -10.48
C LYS A 167 -19.17 8.76 -10.20
N LYS A 168 -18.48 9.26 -9.17
CA LYS A 168 -18.46 10.69 -8.81
C LYS A 168 -17.85 11.54 -9.92
N GLN A 169 -16.72 11.12 -10.49
CA GLN A 169 -16.05 11.83 -11.58
C GLN A 169 -16.90 11.89 -12.85
N LEU A 170 -17.58 10.80 -13.21
CA LEU A 170 -18.49 10.77 -14.36
C LEU A 170 -19.70 11.69 -14.18
N ASN A 171 -20.28 11.71 -12.97
CA ASN A 171 -21.42 12.59 -12.66
C ASN A 171 -21.04 14.07 -12.60
N ALA A 172 -19.81 14.40 -12.19
CA ALA A 172 -19.31 15.78 -12.22
C ALA A 172 -19.18 16.27 -13.67
N LYS A 173 -18.53 15.46 -14.53
CA LYS A 173 -18.38 15.78 -15.95
C LYS A 173 -19.72 15.96 -16.68
N ALA A 174 -20.73 15.15 -16.37
CA ALA A 174 -22.06 15.26 -16.97
C ALA A 174 -22.82 16.54 -16.56
N LYS A 175 -22.41 17.20 -15.47
CA LYS A 175 -22.99 18.49 -15.04
C LYS A 175 -22.28 19.69 -15.67
N ASP A 176 -21.02 19.51 -16.08
CA ASP A 176 -20.19 20.54 -16.70
C ASP A 176 -20.29 20.55 -18.24
N SER A 177 -20.97 19.55 -18.83
CA SER A 177 -21.28 19.40 -20.25
C SER A 177 -22.69 19.85 -20.58
#